data_AF-A0A858X2D4-F1
#
_entry.id   AF-A0A858X2D4-F1
#
_cell.length_a   1.000
_cell.length_b   1.000
_cell.length_c   1.000
_cell.angle_alpha   90.00
_cell.angle_beta   90.00
_cell.angle_gamma   90.00
#
_symmetry.space_group_name_H-M   'P 1'
#
loop_
_entity.id
_entity.type
_entity.pdbx_description
1 polymer ?
#
loop_
_entity_poly.entity_id
_entity_poly.type
_entity_poly.pdbx_seq_one_letter_code
_entity_poly.pdbx_strand_id
1 'polypeptide(L)'
;MQAVSVRNERFEALDSWRGICALAVAIFHFSFVMKTEILQNAILSNSYLFVDFFFVLSGFVVCHAYRDRLGSPRKVGGFVLRRFGRLWPLHAVLLFALMLMVMAINLYGRHPDNFTIDEAKGGYSLVALALNTVLLTAMGLYGNAWNSPAWSIGAELYTYLLFAAVVVFAGKRLLGASLALMLGASLVLLAFAPALMNSTADFGFVRCIGGFFGGVATYHVHEATRDRKLPLPSVAEIGVVALAGLFMLLAGDGPDEVHALSLLAPVVFGAAILVFARERGALSKVLQVRPLRALGRWSYSIYMVHMPLLVLLGYAVWLYGDLSAASLQVDTMVEGHVKQLYDLGDPAATHLMMAGFLATVVLAAAWTYRLVEAPWRDRFSRIAKRYENPGRAIALGGRIGPVRPVAVRAERRG
;
A
#
# COMPACT_ATOMS: atom_id res chain seq x y z
N MET A 1 32.97 12.66 18.89
CA MET A 1 31.82 12.31 18.03
C MET A 1 30.97 11.28 18.76
N GLN A 2 29.90 11.72 19.44
CA GLN A 2 28.95 10.80 20.06
C GLN A 2 28.14 10.12 18.95
N ALA A 3 28.15 8.79 18.93
CA ALA A 3 27.29 8.01 18.06
C ALA A 3 25.84 8.30 18.45
N VAL A 4 25.15 9.11 17.64
CA VAL A 4 23.70 9.29 17.74
C VAL A 4 23.09 7.92 17.51
N SER A 5 22.65 7.26 18.59
CA SER A 5 21.83 6.06 18.48
C SER A 5 20.53 6.47 17.77
N VAL A 6 20.42 6.14 16.48
CA VAL A 6 19.16 6.29 15.76
C VAL A 6 18.16 5.36 16.45
N ARG A 7 17.26 5.93 17.26
CA ARG A 7 16.13 5.21 17.84
C ARG A 7 15.39 4.56 16.67
N ASN A 8 15.05 3.27 16.78
CA ASN A 8 14.05 2.65 15.91
C ASN A 8 12.69 3.28 16.29
N GLU A 9 12.47 4.52 15.87
CA GLU A 9 11.17 5.18 16.02
C GLU A 9 10.18 4.49 15.10
N ARG A 10 9.16 3.89 15.72
CA ARG A 10 8.03 3.32 15.01
C ARG A 10 6.86 4.26 15.18
N PHE A 11 6.25 4.65 14.08
CA PHE A 11 5.08 5.53 14.06
C PHE A 11 3.80 4.69 14.12
N GLU A 12 3.40 4.24 15.32
CA GLU A 12 2.25 3.35 15.53
C GLU A 12 0.89 3.97 15.12
N ALA A 13 0.72 5.28 15.32
CA ALA A 13 -0.47 6.01 14.89
C ALA A 13 -0.57 6.05 13.36
N LEU A 14 0.55 6.27 12.67
CA LEU A 14 0.62 6.23 11.20
C LEU A 14 0.41 4.81 10.66
N ASP A 15 0.97 3.79 11.32
CA ASP A 15 0.65 2.39 10.99
C ASP A 15 -0.86 2.17 11.03
N SER A 16 -1.53 2.64 12.08
CA SER A 16 -2.98 2.44 12.25
C SER A 16 -3.81 3.19 11.20
N TRP A 17 -3.43 4.42 10.86
CA TRP A 17 -4.01 5.14 9.72
C TRP A 17 -3.89 4.36 8.42
N ARG A 18 -2.75 3.69 8.16
CA ARG A 18 -2.62 2.83 6.96
C ARG A 18 -3.71 1.77 6.90
N GLY A 19 -4.02 1.15 8.03
CA GLY A 19 -5.07 0.14 8.13
C GLY A 19 -6.46 0.71 7.84
N ILE A 20 -6.78 1.86 8.41
CA ILE A 20 -8.05 2.57 8.18
C ILE A 20 -8.19 2.95 6.70
N CYS A 21 -7.15 3.58 6.13
CA CYS A 21 -7.10 3.94 4.73
C CYS A 21 -7.25 2.72 3.80
N ALA A 22 -6.63 1.58 4.14
CA ALA A 22 -6.74 0.37 3.32
C ALA A 22 -8.17 -0.21 3.33
N LEU A 23 -8.88 -0.11 4.46
CA LEU A 23 -10.29 -0.49 4.54
C LEU A 23 -11.17 0.49 3.76
N ALA A 24 -10.91 1.79 3.81
CA ALA A 24 -11.62 2.78 3.00
C ALA A 24 -11.46 2.50 1.50
N VAL A 25 -10.25 2.15 1.04
CA VAL A 25 -10.02 1.71 -0.35
C VAL A 25 -10.79 0.43 -0.68
N ALA A 26 -10.89 -0.53 0.25
CA ALA A 26 -11.68 -1.74 0.03
C ALA A 26 -13.19 -1.45 -0.09
N ILE A 27 -13.72 -0.52 0.72
CA ILE A 27 -15.11 -0.03 0.62
C ILE A 27 -15.33 0.66 -0.72
N PHE A 28 -14.40 1.52 -1.14
CA PHE A 28 -14.45 2.17 -2.45
C PHE A 28 -14.53 1.15 -3.58
N HIS A 29 -13.68 0.11 -3.61
CA HIS A 29 -13.76 -0.91 -4.65
C HIS A 29 -15.06 -1.73 -4.59
N PHE A 30 -15.53 -2.08 -3.39
CA PHE A 30 -16.81 -2.77 -3.20
C PHE A 30 -17.96 -2.01 -3.88
N SER A 31 -17.92 -0.69 -3.81
CA SER A 31 -18.95 0.18 -4.38
C SER A 31 -18.97 0.22 -5.92
N PHE A 32 -17.95 -0.27 -6.62
CA PHE A 32 -18.00 -0.48 -8.08
C PHE A 32 -18.57 -1.83 -8.50
N VAL A 33 -18.85 -2.71 -7.54
CA VAL A 33 -19.44 -4.02 -7.81
C VAL A 33 -20.88 -4.04 -7.34
N MET A 34 -21.15 -3.50 -6.15
CA MET A 34 -22.47 -3.50 -5.52
C MET A 34 -23.05 -2.09 -5.46
N LYS A 35 -24.32 -1.96 -5.79
CA LYS A 35 -25.09 -0.72 -5.60
C LYS A 35 -25.21 -0.43 -4.11
N THR A 36 -24.70 0.72 -3.70
CA THR A 36 -24.71 1.18 -2.31
C THR A 36 -24.86 2.69 -2.24
N GLU A 37 -25.58 3.19 -1.23
CA GLU A 37 -25.75 4.63 -0.99
C GLU A 37 -24.43 5.31 -0.61
N ILE A 38 -23.42 4.53 -0.21
CA ILE A 38 -22.05 5.02 0.06
C ILE A 38 -21.44 5.72 -1.14
N LEU A 39 -21.84 5.36 -2.36
CA LEU A 39 -21.41 6.03 -3.60
C LEU A 39 -21.84 7.51 -3.67
N GLN A 40 -22.83 7.93 -2.88
CA GLN A 40 -23.27 9.31 -2.80
C GLN A 40 -22.50 10.12 -1.74
N ASN A 41 -21.55 9.49 -1.03
CA ASN A 41 -20.71 10.16 -0.05
C ASN A 41 -19.37 10.55 -0.68
N ALA A 42 -19.18 11.85 -0.92
CA ALA A 42 -17.99 12.41 -1.57
C ALA A 42 -16.65 11.99 -0.91
N ILE A 43 -16.59 11.75 0.41
CA ILE A 43 -15.36 11.31 1.07
C ILE A 43 -15.03 9.86 0.70
N LEU A 44 -16.06 9.00 0.65
CA LEU A 44 -15.91 7.59 0.31
C LEU A 44 -15.71 7.39 -1.20
N SER A 45 -16.37 8.19 -2.05
CA SER A 45 -16.13 8.17 -3.51
C SER A 45 -14.72 8.65 -3.87
N ASN A 46 -14.12 9.53 -3.08
CA ASN A 46 -12.73 9.96 -3.25
C ASN A 46 -11.68 9.10 -2.53
N SER A 47 -12.06 7.98 -1.89
CA SER A 47 -11.15 7.14 -1.09
C SER A 47 -10.02 6.47 -1.89
N TYR A 48 -10.06 6.50 -3.23
CA TYR A 48 -8.92 6.14 -4.08
C TYR A 48 -7.67 7.00 -3.81
N LEU A 49 -7.83 8.22 -3.31
CA LEU A 49 -6.73 9.13 -2.94
C LEU A 49 -5.92 8.62 -1.74
N PHE A 50 -6.44 7.68 -0.95
CA PHE A 50 -5.66 7.07 0.13
C PHE A 50 -4.47 6.24 -0.39
N VAL A 51 -4.43 5.90 -1.68
CA VAL A 51 -3.22 5.37 -2.30
C VAL A 51 -2.09 6.40 -2.27
N ASP A 52 -2.38 7.68 -2.45
CA ASP A 52 -1.39 8.77 -2.34
C ASP A 52 -0.92 8.95 -0.89
N PHE A 53 -1.81 8.78 0.10
CA PHE A 53 -1.38 8.68 1.50
C PHE A 53 -0.36 7.56 1.70
N PHE A 54 -0.55 6.39 1.08
CA PHE A 54 0.45 5.31 1.15
C PHE A 54 1.78 5.69 0.48
N PHE A 55 1.75 6.34 -0.68
CA PHE A 55 2.97 6.79 -1.36
C PHE A 55 3.75 7.82 -0.52
N VAL A 56 3.08 8.84 0.00
CA VAL A 56 3.70 9.86 0.86
C VAL A 56 4.26 9.23 2.13
N LEU A 57 3.49 8.35 2.78
CA LEU A 57 3.97 7.66 3.98
C LEU A 57 5.16 6.73 3.68
N SER A 58 5.17 6.09 2.52
CA SER A 58 6.28 5.26 2.08
C SER A 58 7.55 6.08 1.91
N GLY A 59 7.48 7.21 1.20
CA GLY A 59 8.58 8.14 1.05
C GLY A 59 9.13 8.65 2.38
N PHE A 60 8.22 9.00 3.30
CA PHE A 60 8.57 9.45 4.65
C PHE A 60 9.34 8.37 5.44
N VAL A 61 8.78 7.17 5.56
CA VAL A 61 9.36 6.07 6.36
C VAL A 61 10.65 5.54 5.71
N VAL A 62 10.69 5.44 4.38
CA VAL A 62 11.90 4.99 3.69
C VAL A 62 13.02 6.02 3.78
N CYS A 63 12.72 7.32 3.65
CA CYS A 63 13.72 8.35 3.86
C CYS A 63 14.27 8.31 5.29
N HIS A 64 13.40 8.19 6.29
CA HIS A 64 13.77 8.02 7.70
C HIS A 64 14.71 6.84 7.93
N ALA A 65 14.40 5.69 7.34
CA ALA A 65 15.15 4.47 7.59
C ALA A 65 16.45 4.36 6.79
N TYR A 66 16.53 4.96 5.59
CA TYR A 66 17.59 4.61 4.62
C TYR A 66 18.41 5.76 4.06
N ARG A 67 18.01 7.03 4.14
CA ARG A 67 18.76 8.12 3.45
C ARG A 67 20.26 8.17 3.82
N ASP A 68 20.59 7.87 5.07
CA ASP A 68 21.96 7.89 5.61
C ASP A 68 22.65 6.50 5.54
N ARG A 69 21.97 5.50 4.95
CA ARG A 69 22.40 4.10 4.93
C ARG A 69 22.74 3.58 3.54
N LEU A 70 22.58 4.37 2.47
CA LEU A 70 22.80 3.92 1.08
C LEU A 70 24.20 4.24 0.52
N GLY A 71 25.20 4.48 1.37
CA GLY A 71 26.55 4.92 0.96
C GLY A 71 27.44 3.89 0.24
N SER A 72 26.93 2.73 -0.19
CA SER A 72 27.69 1.80 -1.04
C SER A 72 26.78 0.90 -1.88
N PRO A 73 27.25 0.38 -3.04
CA PRO A 73 26.44 -0.48 -3.91
C PRO A 73 25.85 -1.70 -3.18
N ARG A 74 26.58 -2.30 -2.23
CA ARG A 74 26.07 -3.42 -1.43
C ARG A 74 24.92 -3.02 -0.51
N LYS A 75 24.99 -1.82 0.09
CA LYS A 75 23.89 -1.31 0.93
C LYS A 75 22.66 -0.96 0.09
N VAL A 76 22.86 -0.47 -1.13
CA VAL A 76 21.77 -0.29 -2.10
C VAL A 76 21.13 -1.64 -2.45
N GLY A 77 21.91 -2.66 -2.82
CA GLY A 77 21.37 -4.00 -3.08
C GLY A 77 20.63 -4.59 -1.88
N GLY A 78 21.16 -4.44 -0.66
CA GLY A 78 20.47 -4.85 0.56
C GLY A 78 19.18 -4.07 0.83
N PHE A 79 19.11 -2.79 0.48
CA PHE A 79 17.87 -2.01 0.54
C PHE A 79 16.83 -2.56 -0.45
N VAL A 80 17.20 -2.75 -1.72
CA VAL A 80 16.32 -3.29 -2.77
C VAL A 80 15.78 -4.65 -2.37
N LEU A 81 16.63 -5.56 -1.88
CA LEU A 81 16.20 -6.88 -1.39
C LEU A 81 15.14 -6.80 -0.28
N ARG A 82 15.27 -5.84 0.65
CA ARG A 82 14.28 -5.65 1.72
C ARG A 82 12.97 -5.07 1.21
N ARG A 83 13.02 -4.18 0.22
CA ARG A 83 11.82 -3.61 -0.41
C ARG A 83 11.09 -4.64 -1.26
N PHE A 84 11.83 -5.40 -2.07
CA PHE A 84 11.29 -6.53 -2.84
C PHE A 84 10.64 -7.56 -1.90
N GLY A 85 11.34 -7.99 -0.85
CA GLY A 85 10.81 -8.95 0.12
C GLY A 85 9.65 -8.44 0.98
N ARG A 86 9.41 -7.12 0.99
CA ARG A 86 8.25 -6.52 1.67
C ARG A 86 6.99 -6.58 0.81
N LEU A 87 7.12 -6.50 -0.52
CA LEU A 87 6.00 -6.40 -1.46
C LEU A 87 5.78 -7.72 -2.23
N TRP A 88 6.78 -8.16 -2.98
CA TRP A 88 6.60 -9.19 -4.01
C TRP A 88 6.10 -10.55 -3.50
N PRO A 89 6.55 -11.10 -2.35
CA PRO A 89 6.12 -12.44 -1.92
C PRO A 89 4.60 -12.60 -1.71
N LEU A 90 3.96 -11.61 -1.07
CA LEU A 90 2.51 -11.65 -0.86
C LEU A 90 1.76 -11.46 -2.18
N HIS A 91 2.22 -10.51 -2.99
CA HIS A 91 1.69 -10.28 -4.34
C HIS A 91 1.71 -11.56 -5.17
N ALA A 92 2.85 -12.25 -5.24
CA ALA A 92 3.01 -13.48 -6.02
C ALA A 92 2.06 -14.59 -5.56
N VAL A 93 1.90 -14.79 -4.23
CA VAL A 93 0.96 -15.79 -3.69
C VAL A 93 -0.49 -15.46 -4.05
N LEU A 94 -0.89 -14.20 -3.93
CA LEU A 94 -2.26 -13.77 -4.22
C LEU A 94 -2.55 -13.74 -5.72
N LEU A 95 -1.58 -13.34 -6.54
CA LEU A 95 -1.68 -13.41 -8.00
C LEU A 95 -1.83 -14.86 -8.46
N PHE A 96 -1.05 -15.78 -7.89
CA PHE A 96 -1.18 -17.21 -8.19
C PHE A 96 -2.52 -17.78 -7.72
N ALA A 97 -2.99 -17.43 -6.52
CA ALA A 97 -4.32 -17.84 -6.05
C ALA A 97 -5.44 -17.31 -6.95
N LEU A 98 -5.36 -16.04 -7.38
CA LEU A 98 -6.29 -15.44 -8.33
C LEU A 98 -6.23 -16.13 -9.70
N MET A 99 -5.04 -16.49 -10.18
CA MET A 99 -4.84 -17.30 -11.39
C MET A 99 -5.55 -18.64 -11.32
N LEU A 100 -5.36 -19.39 -10.24
CA LEU A 100 -6.05 -20.67 -10.06
C LEU A 100 -7.57 -20.50 -9.99
N MET A 101 -8.05 -19.45 -9.31
CA MET A 101 -9.47 -19.15 -9.19
C MET A 101 -10.10 -18.83 -10.55
N VAL A 102 -9.51 -17.92 -11.33
CA VAL A 102 -10.02 -17.54 -12.66
C VAL A 102 -9.93 -18.73 -13.63
N MET A 103 -8.87 -19.53 -13.56
CA MET A 103 -8.77 -20.77 -14.33
C MET A 103 -9.89 -21.75 -13.99
N ALA A 104 -10.20 -21.95 -12.70
CA ALA A 104 -11.30 -22.82 -12.27
C ALA A 104 -12.66 -22.30 -12.77
N ILE A 105 -12.88 -20.99 -12.75
CA ILE A 105 -14.09 -20.34 -13.30
C ILE A 105 -14.23 -20.62 -14.80
N ASN A 106 -13.15 -20.48 -15.58
CA ASN A 106 -13.15 -20.76 -17.02
C ASN A 106 -13.37 -22.25 -17.30
N LEU A 107 -12.76 -23.16 -16.51
CA LEU A 107 -12.98 -24.60 -16.63
C LEU A 107 -14.39 -25.04 -16.28
N TYR A 108 -15.06 -24.33 -15.36
CA TYR A 108 -16.48 -24.56 -15.05
C TYR A 108 -17.39 -24.16 -16.22
N GLY A 109 -16.96 -23.22 -17.06
CA GLY A 109 -17.64 -22.85 -18.31
C GLY A 109 -18.85 -21.92 -18.16
N ARG A 110 -19.19 -21.49 -16.93
CA ARG A 110 -20.21 -20.46 -16.67
C ARG A 110 -19.57 -19.24 -16.03
N HIS A 111 -19.37 -18.20 -16.82
CA HIS A 111 -18.85 -16.92 -16.38
C HIS A 111 -19.22 -15.81 -17.37
N PRO A 112 -19.19 -14.54 -16.96
CA PRO A 112 -19.35 -13.43 -17.88
C PRO A 112 -18.08 -13.24 -18.73
N ASP A 113 -18.20 -12.53 -19.85
CA ASP A 113 -17.12 -12.34 -20.83
C ASP A 113 -15.87 -11.67 -20.24
N ASN A 114 -16.02 -10.84 -19.21
CA ASN A 114 -14.90 -10.17 -18.55
C ASN A 114 -14.04 -11.10 -17.67
N PHE A 115 -14.48 -12.34 -17.40
CA PHE A 115 -13.69 -13.38 -16.73
C PHE A 115 -12.95 -14.29 -17.71
N THR A 116 -13.20 -14.16 -19.01
CA THR A 116 -12.57 -14.98 -20.04
C THR A 116 -11.05 -14.78 -20.02
N ILE A 117 -10.32 -15.89 -20.00
CA ILE A 117 -8.86 -15.87 -20.20
C ILE A 117 -8.57 -15.76 -21.69
N ASP A 118 -7.79 -14.74 -22.04
CA ASP A 118 -7.35 -14.48 -23.41
C ASP A 118 -5.81 -14.35 -23.45
N GLU A 119 -5.21 -14.45 -24.63
CA GLU A 119 -3.77 -14.30 -24.78
C GLU A 119 -3.31 -12.85 -24.53
N ALA A 120 -3.99 -11.87 -25.13
CA ALA A 120 -3.50 -10.50 -25.28
C ALA A 120 -4.43 -9.42 -24.71
N LYS A 121 -5.74 -9.64 -24.64
CA LYS A 121 -6.74 -8.61 -24.30
C LYS A 121 -7.58 -9.00 -23.08
N GLY A 122 -8.22 -8.00 -22.47
CA GLY A 122 -9.12 -8.22 -21.34
C GLY A 122 -8.42 -8.27 -19.96
N GLY A 123 -9.25 -8.35 -18.92
CA GLY A 123 -8.82 -8.22 -17.52
C GLY A 123 -7.96 -9.37 -17.01
N TYR A 124 -7.97 -10.54 -17.67
CA TYR A 124 -7.25 -11.74 -17.25
C TYR A 124 -6.36 -12.32 -18.35
N SER A 125 -5.78 -11.46 -19.19
CA SER A 125 -4.91 -11.91 -20.28
C SER A 125 -3.56 -12.46 -19.81
N LEU A 126 -2.94 -13.31 -20.63
CA LEU A 126 -1.59 -13.84 -20.36
C LEU A 126 -0.52 -12.76 -20.39
N VAL A 127 -0.63 -11.79 -21.32
CA VAL A 127 0.25 -10.60 -21.36
C VAL A 127 0.17 -9.82 -20.04
N ALA A 128 -1.06 -9.57 -19.55
CA ALA A 128 -1.24 -8.87 -18.30
C ALA A 128 -0.74 -9.67 -17.08
N LEU A 129 -0.81 -11.01 -17.12
CA LEU A 129 -0.28 -11.87 -16.06
C LEU A 129 1.24 -11.74 -15.98
N ALA A 130 1.92 -11.74 -17.13
CA ALA A 130 3.37 -11.54 -17.21
C ALA A 130 3.76 -10.17 -16.64
N LEU A 131 3.07 -9.10 -17.04
CA LEU A 131 3.31 -7.74 -16.53
C LEU A 131 3.05 -7.64 -15.03
N ASN A 132 1.99 -8.27 -14.51
CA ASN A 132 1.72 -8.34 -13.07
C ASN A 132 2.82 -9.08 -12.31
N THR A 133 3.36 -10.15 -12.87
CA THR A 133 4.41 -10.97 -12.22
C THR A 133 5.67 -10.15 -11.96
N VAL A 134 6.03 -9.27 -12.90
CA VAL A 134 7.17 -8.35 -12.78
C VAL A 134 6.79 -6.95 -12.30
N LEU A 135 5.52 -6.72 -11.92
CA LEU A 135 5.00 -5.47 -11.37
C LEU A 135 5.10 -4.24 -12.29
N LEU A 136 4.97 -4.43 -13.61
CA LEU A 136 5.07 -3.36 -14.61
C LEU A 136 3.73 -2.72 -15.00
N THR A 137 2.64 -3.01 -14.29
CA THR A 137 1.28 -2.58 -14.65
C THR A 137 1.00 -1.10 -14.51
N ALA A 138 1.87 -0.31 -13.86
CA ALA A 138 1.74 1.15 -13.71
C ALA A 138 2.56 1.98 -14.72
N MET A 139 3.11 1.33 -15.75
CA MET A 139 4.07 1.92 -16.69
C MET A 139 3.45 2.34 -18.03
N GLY A 140 2.12 2.33 -18.14
CA GLY A 140 1.40 2.60 -19.40
C GLY A 140 1.51 1.49 -20.44
N LEU A 141 1.99 0.30 -20.04
CA LEU A 141 2.21 -0.83 -20.96
C LEU A 141 0.94 -1.67 -21.19
N TYR A 142 -0.02 -1.57 -20.29
CA TYR A 142 -1.31 -2.27 -20.34
C TYR A 142 -2.35 -1.51 -19.50
N GLY A 143 -3.61 -1.95 -19.53
CA GLY A 143 -4.64 -1.49 -18.58
C GLY A 143 -4.53 -2.16 -17.20
N ASN A 144 -5.47 -1.84 -16.31
CA ASN A 144 -5.62 -2.57 -15.05
C ASN A 144 -6.10 -4.00 -15.33
N ALA A 145 -5.40 -4.99 -14.76
CA ALA A 145 -5.68 -6.39 -15.02
C ALA A 145 -5.21 -7.27 -13.86
N TRP A 146 -5.77 -8.48 -13.77
CA TRP A 146 -5.58 -9.44 -12.70
C TRP A 146 -5.89 -8.83 -11.34
N ASN A 147 -4.88 -8.68 -10.48
CA ASN A 147 -5.04 -8.01 -9.20
C ASN A 147 -4.86 -6.51 -9.42
N SER A 148 -5.94 -5.79 -9.77
CA SER A 148 -5.87 -4.38 -10.16
C SER A 148 -4.99 -3.50 -9.24
N PRO A 149 -5.10 -3.54 -7.90
CA PRO A 149 -4.25 -2.78 -6.96
C PRO A 149 -2.74 -3.04 -7.09
N ALA A 150 -2.32 -4.07 -7.83
CA ALA A 150 -0.92 -4.37 -8.08
C ALA A 150 -0.17 -3.23 -8.80
N TRP A 151 -0.87 -2.38 -9.56
CA TRP A 151 -0.24 -1.21 -10.21
C TRP A 151 0.48 -0.32 -9.18
N SER A 152 -0.14 -0.07 -8.01
CA SER A 152 0.40 0.89 -7.05
C SER A 152 1.65 0.35 -6.36
N ILE A 153 1.70 -0.96 -6.05
CA ILE A 153 2.88 -1.59 -5.45
C ILE A 153 4.01 -1.76 -6.45
N GLY A 154 3.68 -1.91 -7.75
CA GLY A 154 4.67 -1.90 -8.81
C GLY A 154 5.29 -0.54 -8.98
N ALA A 155 4.47 0.49 -9.08
CA ALA A 155 4.93 1.88 -9.07
C ALA A 155 5.85 2.13 -7.87
N GLU A 156 5.45 1.72 -6.65
CA GLU A 156 6.24 1.87 -5.44
C GLU A 156 7.59 1.12 -5.50
N LEU A 157 7.61 -0.11 -6.01
CA LEU A 157 8.83 -0.91 -6.14
C LEU A 157 9.87 -0.20 -7.02
N TYR A 158 9.47 0.31 -8.18
CA TYR A 158 10.36 1.03 -9.10
C TYR A 158 10.72 2.42 -8.56
N THR A 159 9.82 3.09 -7.84
CA THR A 159 10.14 4.35 -7.15
C THR A 159 11.18 4.15 -6.06
N TYR A 160 11.25 2.98 -5.39
CA TYR A 160 12.35 2.69 -4.47
C TYR A 160 13.72 2.64 -5.17
N LEU A 161 13.79 2.10 -6.39
CA LEU A 161 15.02 2.10 -7.19
C LEU A 161 15.42 3.53 -7.54
N LEU A 162 14.46 4.35 -7.96
CA LEU A 162 14.67 5.77 -8.21
C LEU A 162 15.12 6.52 -6.95
N PHE A 163 14.50 6.26 -5.79
CA PHE A 163 14.92 6.83 -4.51
C PHE A 163 16.36 6.49 -4.17
N ALA A 164 16.77 5.22 -4.35
CA ALA A 164 18.14 4.82 -4.09
C ALA A 164 19.13 5.57 -5.00
N ALA A 165 18.81 5.73 -6.28
CA ALA A 165 19.61 6.54 -7.20
C ALA A 165 19.67 8.01 -6.74
N VAL A 166 18.53 8.64 -6.45
CA VAL A 166 18.46 10.04 -6.02
C VAL A 166 19.26 10.27 -4.74
N VAL A 167 19.18 9.38 -3.74
CA VAL A 167 19.99 9.50 -2.52
C VAL A 167 21.49 9.45 -2.82
N VAL A 168 21.92 8.53 -3.68
CA VAL A 168 23.33 8.36 -4.04
C VAL A 168 23.87 9.57 -4.82
N PHE A 169 23.09 10.11 -5.77
CA PHE A 169 23.56 11.18 -6.65
C PHE A 169 23.29 12.60 -6.12
N ALA A 170 22.16 12.83 -5.45
CA ALA A 170 21.81 14.17 -4.95
C ALA A 170 22.51 14.51 -3.63
N GLY A 171 22.81 13.50 -2.79
CA GLY A 171 23.47 13.69 -1.50
C GLY A 171 22.79 14.76 -0.65
N LYS A 172 23.50 15.86 -0.33
CA LYS A 172 22.96 17.00 0.45
C LYS A 172 21.81 17.74 -0.24
N ARG A 173 21.64 17.59 -1.56
CA ARG A 173 20.56 18.20 -2.35
C ARG A 173 19.29 17.36 -2.38
N LEU A 174 19.22 16.28 -1.58
CA LEU A 174 18.07 15.36 -1.56
C LEU A 174 16.72 16.07 -1.42
N LEU A 175 16.61 17.06 -0.52
CA LEU A 175 15.38 17.83 -0.36
C LEU A 175 14.99 18.57 -1.65
N GLY A 176 15.93 19.30 -2.26
CA GLY A 176 15.69 20.04 -3.50
C GLY A 176 15.32 19.12 -4.67
N ALA A 177 16.02 17.99 -4.82
CA ALA A 177 15.69 16.98 -5.82
C ALA A 177 14.31 16.37 -5.58
N SER A 178 13.94 16.12 -4.33
CA SER A 178 12.62 15.57 -3.97
C SER A 178 11.50 16.56 -4.27
N LEU A 179 11.67 17.84 -3.97
CA LEU A 179 10.72 18.89 -4.33
C LEU A 179 10.57 19.03 -5.84
N ALA A 180 11.69 18.99 -6.58
CA ALA A 180 11.66 19.03 -8.05
C ALA A 180 10.93 17.82 -8.65
N LEU A 181 11.14 16.61 -8.12
CA LEU A 181 10.44 15.40 -8.57
C LEU A 181 8.95 15.45 -8.21
N MET A 182 8.60 15.92 -7.00
CA MET A 182 7.20 16.07 -6.58
C MET A 182 6.45 17.06 -7.49
N LEU A 183 7.02 18.25 -7.71
CA LEU A 183 6.42 19.29 -8.55
C LEU A 183 6.40 18.86 -10.02
N GLY A 184 7.50 18.30 -10.53
CA GLY A 184 7.60 17.79 -11.90
C GLY A 184 6.56 16.71 -12.19
N ALA A 185 6.39 15.74 -11.29
CA ALA A 185 5.36 14.73 -11.42
C ALA A 185 3.95 15.34 -11.42
N SER A 186 3.68 16.31 -10.54
CA SER A 186 2.38 16.99 -10.47
C SER A 186 2.08 17.78 -11.76
N LEU A 187 3.09 18.42 -12.35
CA LEU A 187 2.97 19.13 -13.63
C LEU A 187 2.73 18.16 -14.80
N VAL A 188 3.42 17.02 -14.83
CA VAL A 188 3.19 15.99 -15.85
C VAL A 188 1.76 15.45 -15.77
N LEU A 189 1.25 15.18 -14.56
CA LEU A 189 -0.12 14.73 -14.38
C LEU A 189 -1.12 15.81 -14.83
N LEU A 190 -0.91 17.06 -14.41
CA LEU A 190 -1.78 18.17 -14.82
C LEU A 190 -1.82 18.36 -16.35
N ALA A 191 -0.70 18.17 -17.02
CA ALA A 191 -0.59 18.40 -18.46
C ALA A 191 -1.04 17.22 -19.32
N PHE A 192 -0.87 15.98 -18.83
CA PHE A 192 -0.99 14.79 -19.69
C PHE A 192 -1.87 13.67 -19.13
N ALA A 193 -2.18 13.63 -17.83
CA ALA A 193 -2.94 12.55 -17.23
C ALA A 193 -4.45 12.83 -17.29
N PRO A 194 -5.24 12.04 -18.05
CA PRO A 194 -6.67 12.29 -18.21
C PRO A 194 -7.45 12.27 -16.89
N ALA A 195 -7.02 11.40 -15.96
CA ALA A 195 -7.67 11.18 -14.68
C ALA A 195 -6.92 11.80 -13.50
N LEU A 196 -5.88 12.61 -13.73
CA LEU A 196 -5.07 13.26 -12.70
C LEU A 196 -4.62 12.27 -11.59
N MET A 197 -5.08 12.46 -10.35
CA MET A 197 -4.77 11.59 -9.21
C MET A 197 -5.63 10.33 -9.15
N ASN A 198 -6.52 10.06 -10.10
CA ASN A 198 -7.12 8.74 -10.30
C ASN A 198 -6.41 7.94 -11.41
N SER A 199 -5.33 8.45 -12.00
CA SER A 199 -4.48 7.65 -12.89
C SER A 199 -3.86 6.45 -12.17
N THR A 200 -3.80 5.33 -12.89
CA THR A 200 -3.42 4.00 -12.37
C THR A 200 -2.44 3.32 -13.31
N ALA A 201 -2.92 2.56 -14.30
CA ALA A 201 -2.05 1.81 -15.20
C ALA A 201 -1.25 2.71 -16.17
N ASP A 202 -1.82 3.86 -16.52
CA ASP A 202 -1.31 4.88 -17.44
C ASP A 202 -0.18 5.73 -16.81
N PHE A 203 -0.51 6.54 -15.80
CA PHE A 203 0.39 7.51 -15.16
C PHE A 203 0.65 7.17 -13.68
N GLY A 204 0.28 5.97 -13.21
CA GLY A 204 0.45 5.58 -11.81
C GLY A 204 1.91 5.62 -11.33
N PHE A 205 2.88 5.34 -12.20
CA PHE A 205 4.29 5.52 -11.85
C PHE A 205 4.64 6.99 -11.57
N VAL A 206 4.19 7.92 -12.43
CA VAL A 206 4.40 9.37 -12.24
C VAL A 206 3.69 9.85 -10.97
N ARG A 207 2.44 9.42 -10.75
CA ARG A 207 1.68 9.67 -9.51
C ARG A 207 2.43 9.20 -8.26
N CYS A 208 2.98 7.99 -8.30
CA CYS A 208 3.78 7.45 -7.20
C CYS A 208 5.05 8.27 -6.94
N ILE A 209 5.76 8.72 -7.99
CA ILE A 209 6.92 9.63 -7.84
C ILE A 209 6.51 10.90 -7.10
N GLY A 210 5.39 11.51 -7.50
CA GLY A 210 4.84 12.72 -6.86
C GLY A 210 4.60 12.52 -5.36
N GLY A 211 3.80 11.52 -4.99
CA GLY A 211 3.50 11.20 -3.60
C GLY A 211 4.74 10.81 -2.80
N PHE A 212 5.55 9.89 -3.32
CA PHE A 212 6.73 9.38 -2.63
C PHE A 212 7.75 10.48 -2.32
N PHE A 213 8.12 11.30 -3.29
CA PHE A 213 9.09 12.37 -3.05
C PHE A 213 8.49 13.54 -2.25
N GLY A 214 7.17 13.74 -2.27
CA GLY A 214 6.48 14.57 -1.28
C GLY A 214 6.63 14.03 0.15
N GLY A 215 6.61 12.71 0.32
CA GLY A 215 6.94 12.03 1.57
C GLY A 215 8.39 12.25 2.04
N VAL A 216 9.34 12.18 1.10
CA VAL A 216 10.75 12.49 1.37
C VAL A 216 10.91 13.93 1.86
N ALA A 217 10.26 14.89 1.18
CA ALA A 217 10.26 16.30 1.61
C ALA A 217 9.61 16.47 3.00
N THR A 218 8.48 15.79 3.25
CA THR A 218 7.80 15.77 4.56
C THR A 218 8.75 15.27 5.67
N TYR A 219 9.59 14.28 5.39
CA TYR A 219 10.54 13.78 6.38
C TYR A 219 11.63 14.81 6.74
N HIS A 220 12.11 15.60 5.77
CA HIS A 220 13.02 16.70 6.06
C HIS A 220 12.38 17.76 6.96
N VAL A 221 11.10 18.09 6.75
CA VAL A 221 10.35 18.99 7.63
C VAL A 221 10.19 18.39 9.02
N HIS A 222 9.87 17.09 9.11
CA HIS A 222 9.78 16.37 10.37
C HIS A 222 11.10 16.41 11.14
N GLU A 223 12.23 16.10 10.51
CA GLU A 223 13.53 16.17 11.18
C GLU A 223 13.84 17.58 11.70
N ALA A 224 13.57 18.62 10.90
CA ALA A 224 13.82 20.00 11.30
C ALA A 224 12.92 20.47 12.46
N THR A 225 11.78 19.81 12.69
CA THR A 225 10.76 20.24 13.65
C THR A 225 10.53 19.24 14.79
N ARG A 226 11.12 18.04 14.75
CA ARG A 226 10.80 16.95 15.70
C ARG A 226 11.14 17.27 17.15
N ASP A 227 12.10 18.16 17.40
CA ASP A 227 12.49 18.54 18.75
C ASP A 227 11.69 19.76 19.26
N ARG A 228 10.93 20.42 18.37
CA ARG A 228 10.07 21.56 18.74
C ARG A 228 8.81 21.08 19.44
N LYS A 229 8.34 21.85 20.43
CA LYS A 229 7.05 21.58 21.08
C LYS A 229 5.92 21.82 20.07
N LEU A 230 5.01 20.86 19.94
CA LEU A 230 3.73 21.04 19.24
C LEU A 230 2.69 21.49 20.27
N PRO A 231 2.30 22.77 20.30
CA PRO A 231 1.24 23.22 21.20
C PRO A 231 -0.08 22.58 20.79
N LEU A 232 -0.90 22.20 21.77
CA LEU A 232 -2.26 21.66 21.57
C LEU A 232 -2.30 20.51 20.54
N PRO A 233 -1.57 19.40 20.75
CA PRO A 233 -1.42 18.34 19.75
C PRO A 233 -2.75 17.73 19.31
N SER A 234 -3.74 17.60 20.20
CA SER A 234 -5.08 17.12 19.83
C SER A 234 -5.81 18.06 18.86
N VAL A 235 -5.64 19.38 19.01
CA VAL A 235 -6.25 20.37 18.10
C VAL A 235 -5.60 20.28 16.72
N ALA A 236 -4.27 20.11 16.67
CA ALA A 236 -3.56 19.88 15.42
C ALA A 236 -4.00 18.58 14.73
N GLU A 237 -4.19 17.49 15.48
CA GLU A 237 -4.69 16.21 14.95
C GLU A 237 -6.10 16.34 14.39
N ILE A 238 -7.02 16.99 15.11
CA ILE A 238 -8.38 17.22 14.62
C ILE A 238 -8.35 18.14 13.39
N GLY A 239 -7.58 19.22 13.44
CA GLY A 239 -7.45 20.18 12.34
C GLY A 239 -6.93 19.53 11.06
N VAL A 240 -5.94 18.63 11.16
CA VAL A 240 -5.40 17.96 9.97
C VAL A 240 -6.33 16.86 9.44
N VAL A 241 -7.11 16.19 10.30
CA VAL A 241 -8.17 15.27 9.87
C VAL A 241 -9.29 16.04 9.16
N ALA A 242 -9.69 17.19 9.70
CA ALA A 242 -10.68 18.06 9.07
C ALA A 242 -10.18 18.61 7.72
N LEU A 243 -8.91 19.02 7.64
CA LEU A 243 -8.28 19.44 6.39
C LEU A 243 -8.26 18.31 5.36
N ALA A 244 -7.89 17.09 5.77
CA ALA A 244 -7.92 15.93 4.89
C ALA A 244 -9.36 15.61 4.43
N GLY A 245 -10.34 15.66 5.34
CA GLY A 245 -11.75 15.48 4.99
C GLY A 245 -12.26 16.52 4.00
N LEU A 246 -11.97 17.80 4.23
CA LEU A 246 -12.31 18.90 3.31
C LEU A 246 -11.62 18.73 1.95
N PHE A 247 -10.34 18.34 1.95
CA PHE A 247 -9.62 18.02 0.72
C PHE A 247 -10.33 16.92 -0.07
N MET A 248 -10.72 15.82 0.59
CA MET A 248 -11.43 14.70 -0.06
C MET A 248 -12.77 15.15 -0.64
N LEU A 249 -13.50 16.04 0.03
CA LEU A 249 -14.76 16.61 -0.47
C LEU A 249 -14.60 17.49 -1.71
N LEU A 250 -13.42 18.10 -1.90
CA LEU A 250 -13.17 19.06 -2.98
C LEU A 250 -12.31 18.48 -4.11
N ALA A 251 -11.74 17.29 -3.92
CA ALA A 251 -10.77 16.69 -4.84
C ALA A 251 -11.40 16.12 -6.13
N GLY A 252 -12.72 15.92 -6.14
CA GLY A 252 -13.49 15.47 -7.28
C GLY A 252 -14.92 15.11 -6.88
N ASP A 253 -15.80 15.02 -7.87
CA ASP A 253 -17.15 14.46 -7.74
C ASP A 253 -17.09 12.96 -8.08
N GLY A 254 -16.22 12.26 -7.35
CA GLY A 254 -15.96 10.84 -7.54
C GLY A 254 -14.76 10.49 -8.44
N PRO A 255 -14.63 9.21 -8.81
CA PRO A 255 -13.51 8.71 -9.61
C PRO A 255 -13.57 9.16 -11.09
N ASP A 256 -14.75 9.57 -11.56
CA ASP A 256 -15.02 9.87 -12.96
C ASP A 256 -14.83 11.37 -13.26
N GLU A 257 -15.02 12.25 -12.27
CA GLU A 257 -14.77 13.70 -12.36
C GLU A 257 -13.73 14.16 -11.33
N VAL A 258 -12.46 13.93 -11.65
CA VAL A 258 -11.33 14.30 -10.78
C VAL A 258 -10.94 15.77 -10.99
N HIS A 259 -10.89 16.55 -9.92
CA HIS A 259 -10.47 17.95 -9.99
C HIS A 259 -8.95 18.11 -9.92
N ALA A 260 -8.44 19.20 -10.49
CA ALA A 260 -7.03 19.59 -10.39
C ALA A 260 -6.55 19.76 -8.93
N LEU A 261 -7.47 20.06 -8.01
CA LEU A 261 -7.18 20.16 -6.57
C LEU A 261 -6.63 18.84 -6.01
N SER A 262 -7.00 17.69 -6.57
CA SER A 262 -6.49 16.38 -6.17
C SER A 262 -4.96 16.30 -6.19
N LEU A 263 -4.28 17.08 -7.05
CA LEU A 263 -2.81 17.17 -7.13
C LEU A 263 -2.16 17.69 -5.82
N LEU A 264 -2.93 18.26 -4.89
CA LEU A 264 -2.46 18.63 -3.56
C LEU A 264 -2.33 17.44 -2.59
N ALA A 265 -2.71 16.22 -2.99
CA ALA A 265 -2.63 15.03 -2.15
C ALA A 265 -1.27 14.85 -1.46
N PRO A 266 -0.09 15.01 -2.13
CA PRO A 266 1.20 14.87 -1.46
C PRO A 266 1.41 15.87 -0.31
N VAL A 267 0.87 17.08 -0.44
CA VAL A 267 1.00 18.15 0.55
C VAL A 267 0.04 17.94 1.71
N VAL A 268 -1.24 17.66 1.43
CA VAL A 268 -2.28 17.44 2.44
C VAL A 268 -1.96 16.21 3.29
N PHE A 269 -1.64 15.07 2.65
CA PHE A 269 -1.25 13.88 3.38
C PHE A 269 0.12 14.01 4.05
N GLY A 270 1.05 14.79 3.48
CA GLY A 270 2.30 15.15 4.13
C GLY A 270 2.08 15.90 5.45
N ALA A 271 1.14 16.86 5.48
CA ALA A 271 0.75 17.57 6.69
C ALA A 271 0.15 16.61 7.74
N ALA A 272 -0.75 15.70 7.32
CA ALA A 272 -1.32 14.68 8.20
C ALA A 272 -0.21 13.79 8.80
N ILE A 273 0.71 13.31 7.97
CA ILE A 273 1.85 12.50 8.39
C ILE A 273 2.73 13.26 9.39
N LEU A 274 3.02 14.54 9.13
CA LEU A 274 3.85 15.36 10.00
C LEU A 274 3.26 15.50 11.42
N VAL A 275 1.94 15.70 11.51
CA VAL A 275 1.23 15.82 12.79
C VAL A 275 1.15 14.47 13.50
N PHE A 276 0.69 13.42 12.82
CA PHE A 276 0.54 12.10 13.44
C PHE A 276 1.86 11.39 13.74
N ALA A 277 2.97 11.76 13.08
CA ALA A 277 4.31 11.32 13.44
C ALA A 277 4.77 11.83 14.82
N ARG A 278 4.07 12.81 15.42
CA ARG A 278 4.37 13.29 16.77
C ARG A 278 3.83 12.37 17.86
N GLU A 279 2.74 11.66 17.57
CA GLU A 279 2.07 10.73 18.50
C GLU A 279 1.70 11.33 19.87
N ARG A 280 1.27 12.60 19.92
CA ARG A 280 1.06 13.32 21.20
C ARG A 280 -0.39 13.63 21.56
N GLY A 281 -1.30 13.66 20.61
CA GLY A 281 -2.69 14.05 20.85
C GLY A 281 -3.60 12.87 21.20
N ALA A 282 -4.87 13.20 21.42
CA ALA A 282 -5.88 12.24 21.82
C ALA A 282 -6.21 11.21 20.72
N LEU A 283 -6.22 11.63 19.44
CA LEU A 283 -6.49 10.72 18.33
C LEU A 283 -5.33 9.72 18.18
N SER A 284 -4.07 10.17 18.35
CA SER A 284 -2.93 9.25 18.40
C SER A 284 -3.06 8.17 19.48
N LYS A 285 -3.54 8.52 20.68
CA LYS A 285 -3.79 7.52 21.75
C LYS A 285 -4.85 6.50 21.35
N VAL A 286 -5.94 6.96 20.72
CA VAL A 286 -6.98 6.07 20.21
C VAL A 286 -6.42 5.17 19.12
N LEU A 287 -5.68 5.71 18.16
CA LEU A 287 -5.05 4.94 17.06
C LEU A 287 -4.10 3.87 17.57
N GLN A 288 -3.49 4.06 18.75
CA GLN A 288 -2.58 3.09 19.36
C GLN A 288 -3.29 1.97 20.16
N VAL A 289 -4.62 1.88 20.16
CA VAL A 289 -5.32 0.73 20.73
C VAL A 289 -5.03 -0.55 19.95
N ARG A 290 -5.15 -1.72 20.61
CA ARG A 290 -4.72 -3.01 20.03
C ARG A 290 -5.40 -3.35 18.68
N PRO A 291 -6.73 -3.16 18.50
CA PRO A 291 -7.38 -3.40 17.22
C PRO A 291 -6.83 -2.55 16.07
N LEU A 292 -6.71 -1.24 16.27
CA LEU A 292 -6.25 -0.31 15.22
C LEU A 292 -4.78 -0.55 14.86
N ARG A 293 -3.93 -0.86 15.84
CA ARG A 293 -2.56 -1.31 15.56
C ARG A 293 -2.50 -2.64 14.81
N ALA A 294 -3.47 -3.52 15.01
CA ALA A 294 -3.55 -4.76 14.26
C ALA A 294 -3.89 -4.49 12.79
N LEU A 295 -4.91 -3.66 12.53
CA LEU A 295 -5.24 -3.19 11.19
C LEU A 295 -4.03 -2.55 10.51
N GLY A 296 -3.28 -1.71 11.23
CA GLY A 296 -2.08 -1.10 10.70
C GLY A 296 -0.98 -2.09 10.34
N ARG A 297 -0.76 -3.12 11.16
CA ARG A 297 0.19 -4.20 10.83
C ARG A 297 -0.24 -4.99 9.60
N TRP A 298 -1.53 -5.20 9.43
CA TRP A 298 -2.11 -5.97 8.33
C TRP A 298 -2.42 -5.12 7.10
N SER A 299 -2.14 -3.82 7.12
CA SER A 299 -2.64 -2.89 6.11
C SER A 299 -2.25 -3.28 4.67
N TYR A 300 -1.02 -3.79 4.50
CA TYR A 300 -0.55 -4.27 3.20
C TYR A 300 -1.30 -5.52 2.76
N SER A 301 -1.50 -6.47 3.67
CA SER A 301 -2.31 -7.65 3.42
C SER A 301 -3.78 -7.32 3.14
N ILE A 302 -4.39 -6.37 3.87
CA ILE A 302 -5.75 -5.86 3.61
C ILE A 302 -5.82 -5.32 2.17
N TYR A 303 -4.87 -4.45 1.82
CA TYR A 303 -4.80 -3.83 0.50
C TYR A 303 -4.59 -4.85 -0.64
N MET A 304 -3.84 -5.93 -0.43
CA MET A 304 -3.62 -6.90 -1.51
C MET A 304 -4.72 -7.96 -1.62
N VAL A 305 -5.37 -8.31 -0.51
CA VAL A 305 -6.38 -9.40 -0.45
C VAL A 305 -7.77 -8.93 -0.86
N HIS A 306 -8.11 -7.64 -0.70
CA HIS A 306 -9.48 -7.17 -0.93
C HIS A 306 -9.97 -7.41 -2.36
N MET A 307 -9.12 -7.22 -3.38
CA MET A 307 -9.54 -7.42 -4.77
C MET A 307 -9.76 -8.87 -5.17
N PRO A 308 -8.86 -9.83 -4.89
CA PRO A 308 -9.17 -11.24 -5.12
C PRO A 308 -10.48 -11.69 -4.46
N LEU A 309 -10.74 -11.24 -3.22
CA LEU A 309 -12.01 -11.55 -2.54
C LEU A 309 -13.21 -10.84 -3.18
N LEU A 310 -13.05 -9.61 -3.65
CA LEU A 310 -14.11 -8.87 -4.31
C LEU A 310 -14.44 -9.47 -5.69
N VAL A 311 -13.43 -9.91 -6.44
CA VAL A 311 -13.62 -10.66 -7.70
C VAL A 311 -14.40 -11.95 -7.44
N LEU A 312 -14.04 -12.70 -6.39
CA LEU A 312 -14.78 -13.90 -6.00
C LEU A 312 -16.23 -13.58 -5.61
N LEU A 313 -16.45 -12.50 -4.84
CA LEU A 313 -17.79 -12.05 -4.47
C LEU A 313 -18.62 -11.67 -5.70
N GLY A 314 -18.06 -10.86 -6.60
CA GLY A 314 -18.73 -10.45 -7.83
C GLY A 314 -19.08 -11.63 -8.72
N TYR A 315 -18.18 -12.62 -8.84
CA TYR A 315 -18.47 -13.87 -9.54
C TYR A 315 -19.60 -14.67 -8.86
N ALA A 316 -19.61 -14.76 -7.53
CA ALA A 316 -20.65 -15.48 -6.79
C ALA A 316 -22.04 -14.83 -6.95
N VAL A 317 -22.11 -13.50 -6.90
CA VAL A 317 -23.35 -12.74 -7.14
C VAL A 317 -23.83 -12.93 -8.58
N TRP A 318 -22.91 -12.84 -9.54
CA TRP A 318 -23.21 -13.11 -10.95
C TRP A 318 -23.77 -14.52 -11.16
N LEU A 319 -23.09 -15.54 -10.62
CA LEU A 319 -23.47 -16.94 -10.78
C LEU A 319 -24.83 -17.21 -10.14
N TYR A 320 -25.12 -16.59 -8.99
CA TYR A 320 -26.45 -16.67 -8.39
C TYR A 320 -27.53 -16.06 -9.30
N GLY A 321 -27.27 -14.88 -9.89
CA GLY A 321 -28.17 -14.26 -10.87
C GLY A 321 -28.42 -15.15 -12.09
N ASP A 322 -27.35 -15.71 -12.67
CA ASP A 322 -27.41 -16.63 -13.82
C ASP A 322 -28.24 -17.90 -13.50
N LEU A 323 -27.96 -18.56 -12.37
CA LEU A 323 -28.65 -19.80 -11.98
C LEU A 323 -30.12 -19.58 -11.55
N SER A 324 -30.43 -18.43 -10.96
CA SER A 324 -31.80 -18.08 -10.53
C SER A 324 -32.61 -17.39 -11.63
N ALA A 325 -32.01 -17.10 -12.79
CA ALA A 325 -32.55 -16.24 -13.83
C ALA A 325 -32.99 -14.85 -13.30
N ALA A 326 -32.37 -14.39 -12.20
CA ALA A 326 -32.64 -13.08 -11.62
C ALA A 326 -31.75 -12.01 -12.29
N SER A 327 -32.36 -10.94 -12.79
CA SER A 327 -31.61 -9.78 -13.28
C SER A 327 -31.12 -8.93 -12.12
N LEU A 328 -29.93 -9.23 -11.62
CA LEU A 328 -29.32 -8.51 -10.49
C LEU A 328 -28.51 -7.29 -10.91
N GLN A 329 -28.08 -7.18 -12.17
CA GLN A 329 -27.39 -5.99 -12.65
C GLN A 329 -28.39 -4.89 -12.99
N VAL A 330 -28.13 -3.69 -12.50
CA VAL A 330 -28.93 -2.49 -12.78
C VAL A 330 -28.03 -1.33 -13.17
N ASP A 331 -28.50 -0.53 -14.12
CA ASP A 331 -27.90 0.76 -14.43
C ASP A 331 -28.20 1.72 -13.27
N THR A 332 -27.14 2.14 -12.58
CA THR A 332 -27.21 3.06 -11.44
C THR A 332 -26.51 4.35 -11.79
N MET A 333 -27.19 5.48 -11.56
CA MET A 333 -26.58 6.81 -11.67
C MET A 333 -25.76 7.10 -10.41
N VAL A 334 -24.46 7.32 -10.58
CA VAL A 334 -23.50 7.61 -9.51
C VAL A 334 -22.75 8.87 -9.89
N GLU A 335 -22.95 9.96 -9.15
CA GLU A 335 -22.25 11.24 -9.35
C GLU A 335 -22.22 11.69 -10.83
N GLY A 336 -23.34 11.55 -11.55
CA GLY A 336 -23.40 11.97 -12.96
C GLY A 336 -23.14 10.88 -14.02
N HIS A 337 -22.70 9.68 -13.61
CA HIS A 337 -22.32 8.60 -14.52
C HIS A 337 -23.16 7.33 -14.33
N VAL A 338 -23.52 6.68 -15.45
CA VAL A 338 -24.22 5.38 -15.42
C VAL A 338 -23.21 4.26 -15.18
N LYS A 339 -23.41 3.49 -14.11
CA LYS A 339 -22.61 2.32 -13.74
C LYS A 339 -23.49 1.07 -13.68
N GLN A 340 -22.99 -0.03 -14.21
CA GLN A 340 -23.63 -1.34 -14.04
C GLN A 340 -23.17 -1.97 -12.74
N LEU A 341 -24.07 -2.01 -11.77
CA LEU A 341 -23.82 -2.53 -10.43
C LEU A 341 -24.81 -3.64 -10.10
N TYR A 342 -24.40 -4.57 -9.25
CA TYR A 342 -25.34 -5.55 -8.70
C TYR A 342 -26.21 -4.89 -7.63
N ASP A 343 -27.51 -5.09 -7.70
CA ASP A 343 -28.49 -4.63 -6.73
C ASP A 343 -29.23 -5.83 -6.13
N LEU A 344 -29.19 -5.94 -4.79
CA LEU A 344 -29.90 -6.97 -4.06
C LEU A 344 -31.36 -6.59 -3.78
N GLY A 345 -31.78 -5.36 -4.12
CA GLY A 345 -33.11 -4.82 -3.86
C GLY A 345 -33.37 -4.37 -2.43
N ASP A 346 -32.48 -4.74 -1.49
CA ASP A 346 -32.53 -4.35 -0.08
C ASP A 346 -31.19 -3.69 0.34
N PRO A 347 -31.18 -2.39 0.70
CA PRO A 347 -29.99 -1.71 1.21
C PRO A 347 -29.38 -2.40 2.44
N ALA A 348 -30.20 -3.00 3.32
CA ALA A 348 -29.70 -3.70 4.50
C ALA A 348 -28.91 -4.95 4.11
N ALA A 349 -29.38 -5.70 3.12
CA ALA A 349 -28.66 -6.85 2.58
C ALA A 349 -27.30 -6.43 1.98
N THR A 350 -27.24 -5.33 1.22
CA THR A 350 -25.97 -4.79 0.71
C THR A 350 -25.02 -4.40 1.83
N HIS A 351 -25.51 -3.72 2.88
CA HIS A 351 -24.67 -3.34 4.03
C HIS A 351 -24.15 -4.54 4.82
N LEU A 352 -24.99 -5.57 5.02
CA LEU A 352 -24.56 -6.82 5.65
C LEU A 352 -23.52 -7.54 4.81
N MET A 353 -23.68 -7.57 3.48
CA MET A 353 -22.71 -8.16 2.58
C MET A 353 -21.39 -7.39 2.58
N MET A 354 -21.42 -6.06 2.63
CA MET A 354 -20.22 -5.23 2.78
C MET A 354 -19.52 -5.51 4.11
N ALA A 355 -20.26 -5.60 5.22
CA ALA A 355 -19.70 -5.94 6.53
C ALA A 355 -19.05 -7.33 6.52
N GLY A 356 -19.72 -8.32 5.91
CA GLY A 356 -19.18 -9.67 5.71
C GLY A 356 -17.93 -9.70 4.84
N PHE A 357 -17.91 -8.92 3.75
CA PHE A 357 -16.75 -8.72 2.90
C PHE A 357 -15.57 -8.15 3.69
N LEU A 358 -15.76 -7.03 4.40
CA LEU A 358 -14.69 -6.40 5.19
C LEU A 358 -14.18 -7.30 6.31
N ALA A 359 -15.06 -8.03 7.00
CA ALA A 359 -14.66 -9.01 7.99
C ALA A 359 -13.79 -10.12 7.37
N THR A 360 -14.20 -10.64 6.21
CA THR A 360 -13.44 -11.65 5.46
C THR A 360 -12.08 -11.11 5.00
N VAL A 361 -12.03 -9.86 4.51
CA VAL A 361 -10.78 -9.18 4.14
C VAL A 361 -9.84 -9.08 5.34
N VAL A 362 -10.32 -8.63 6.51
CA VAL A 362 -9.49 -8.48 7.71
C VAL A 362 -8.98 -9.85 8.21
N LEU A 363 -9.84 -10.86 8.23
CA LEU A 363 -9.47 -12.22 8.66
C LEU A 363 -8.43 -12.85 7.71
N ALA A 364 -8.69 -12.78 6.41
CA ALA A 364 -7.77 -13.27 5.38
C ALA A 364 -6.45 -12.50 5.42
N ALA A 365 -6.48 -11.17 5.60
CA ALA A 365 -5.28 -10.35 5.75
C ALA A 365 -4.48 -10.72 7.01
N ALA A 366 -5.13 -10.98 8.14
CA ALA A 366 -4.44 -11.43 9.36
C ALA A 366 -3.75 -12.78 9.14
N TRP A 367 -4.35 -13.67 8.34
CA TRP A 367 -3.81 -14.98 8.00
C TRP A 367 -2.64 -14.89 7.02
N THR A 368 -2.82 -14.19 5.89
CA THR A 368 -1.77 -13.99 4.88
C THR A 368 -0.60 -13.18 5.41
N TYR A 369 -0.84 -12.24 6.33
CA TYR A 369 0.23 -11.54 7.04
C TYR A 369 1.13 -12.51 7.83
N ARG A 370 0.53 -13.42 8.59
CA ARG A 370 1.25 -14.36 9.46
C ARG A 370 1.98 -15.44 8.66
N LEU A 371 1.37 -15.92 7.58
CA LEU A 371 1.90 -17.04 6.79
C LEU A 371 2.86 -16.60 5.69
N VAL A 372 2.63 -15.42 5.09
CA VAL A 372 3.35 -14.99 3.90
C VAL A 372 4.10 -13.68 4.16
N GLU A 373 3.39 -12.59 4.45
CA GLU A 373 4.01 -11.25 4.48
C GLU A 373 5.16 -11.16 5.50
N ALA A 374 4.90 -11.49 6.78
CA ALA A 374 5.89 -11.34 7.83
C ALA A 374 7.06 -12.34 7.69
N PRO A 375 6.84 -13.66 7.47
CA PRO A 375 7.94 -14.60 7.32
C PRO A 375 8.86 -14.27 6.14
N TRP A 376 8.30 -13.89 4.99
CA TRP A 376 9.11 -13.56 3.81
C TRP A 376 9.84 -12.23 3.97
N ARG A 377 9.19 -11.19 4.51
CA ARG A 377 9.85 -9.93 4.86
C ARG A 377 11.07 -10.16 5.75
N ASP A 378 10.93 -11.01 6.77
CA ASP A 378 12.00 -11.28 7.74
C ASP A 378 13.12 -12.15 7.12
N ARG A 379 12.77 -13.11 6.24
CA ARG A 379 13.74 -13.87 5.43
C ARG A 379 14.57 -12.94 4.52
N PHE A 380 13.93 -12.09 3.73
CA PHE A 380 14.62 -11.14 2.85
C PHE A 380 15.47 -10.14 3.65
N SER A 381 15.01 -9.73 4.83
CA SER A 381 15.80 -8.88 5.73
C SER A 381 17.09 -9.56 6.22
N ARG A 382 17.03 -10.86 6.49
CA ARG A 382 18.23 -11.66 6.83
C ARG A 382 19.16 -11.85 5.63
N ILE A 383 18.61 -12.12 4.44
CA ILE A 383 19.38 -12.24 3.19
C ILE A 383 20.12 -10.92 2.90
N ALA A 384 19.41 -9.79 2.95
CA ALA A 384 20.00 -8.47 2.76
C ALA A 384 21.12 -8.17 3.76
N LYS A 385 20.94 -8.51 5.04
CA LYS A 385 21.98 -8.31 6.06
C LYS A 385 23.25 -9.11 5.78
N ARG A 386 23.11 -10.36 5.27
CA ARG A 386 24.23 -11.21 4.85
C ARG A 386 24.92 -10.65 3.60
N TYR A 387 24.14 -10.21 2.61
CA TYR A 387 24.63 -9.58 1.38
C TYR A 387 25.44 -8.30 1.65
N GLU A 388 24.99 -7.47 2.59
CA GLU A 388 25.69 -6.25 2.99
C GLU A 388 27.01 -6.52 3.73
N ASN A 389 27.10 -7.63 4.48
CA ASN A 389 28.21 -7.92 5.39
C ASN A 389 28.74 -9.37 5.24
N PRO A 390 29.31 -9.75 4.07
CA PRO A 390 29.71 -11.13 3.80
C PRO A 390 30.78 -11.66 4.78
N GLY A 391 31.70 -10.81 5.26
CA GLY A 391 32.77 -11.21 6.19
C GLY A 391 32.28 -11.68 7.57
N ARG A 392 31.10 -11.23 8.03
CA ARG A 392 30.51 -11.68 9.31
C ARG A 392 29.82 -13.04 9.22
N ALA A 393 29.40 -13.46 8.02
CA ALA A 393 28.76 -14.76 7.81
C ALA A 393 29.80 -15.90 7.90
N ILE A 394 31.03 -15.66 7.46
CA ILE A 394 32.14 -16.62 7.52
C ILE A 394 32.65 -16.79 8.96
N ALA A 395 32.66 -15.73 9.77
CA ALA A 395 33.08 -15.77 11.17
C ALA A 395 32.17 -16.62 12.09
N LEU A 396 30.90 -16.87 11.69
CA LEU A 396 29.98 -17.76 12.42
C LEU A 396 30.02 -19.21 11.90
N GLY A 397 30.70 -19.48 10.78
CA GLY A 397 30.93 -20.82 10.23
C GLY A 397 32.35 -21.34 10.45
N GLY A 398 33.23 -20.56 11.07
CA GLY A 398 34.64 -20.89 11.29
C GLY A 398 34.97 -21.22 12.74
N ARG A 399 35.30 -22.49 13.00
CA ARG A 399 35.87 -23.10 14.22
C ARG A 399 34.89 -23.43 15.35
N ILE A 400 34.26 -24.60 15.24
CA ILE A 400 34.12 -25.48 16.41
C ILE A 400 35.54 -26.04 16.66
N GLY A 401 36.34 -25.34 17.47
CA GLY A 401 37.55 -25.93 18.03
C GLY A 401 37.18 -27.03 19.02
N PRO A 402 38.03 -28.06 19.21
CA PRO A 402 37.71 -29.17 20.10
C PRO A 402 37.41 -28.64 21.50
N VAL A 403 36.23 -29.00 22.02
CA VAL A 403 35.81 -28.72 23.39
C VAL A 403 36.85 -29.34 24.31
N ARG A 404 37.68 -28.50 24.96
CA ARG A 404 38.54 -28.98 26.05
C ARG A 404 37.66 -29.41 27.22
N PRO A 405 37.88 -30.59 27.82
CA PRO A 405 37.14 -31.00 28.99
C PRO A 405 37.37 -30.01 30.13
N VAL A 406 36.28 -29.56 30.76
CA VAL A 406 36.33 -28.78 32.00
C VAL A 406 36.80 -29.74 33.10
N ALA A 407 37.99 -29.49 33.65
CA ALA A 407 38.50 -30.23 34.78
C ALA A 407 37.64 -29.91 36.02
N VAL A 408 36.91 -30.92 36.50
CA VAL A 408 36.20 -30.86 37.79
C VAL A 408 37.25 -30.91 38.90
N ARG A 409 37.43 -29.78 39.59
CA ARG A 409 38.27 -29.71 40.79
C ARG A 409 37.48 -30.34 41.94
N ALA A 410 37.82 -31.57 42.30
CA ALA A 410 37.30 -32.21 43.50
C ALA A 410 37.84 -31.47 44.73
N GLU A 411 36.95 -30.84 45.49
CA GLU A 411 37.24 -30.37 46.85
C GLU A 411 37.58 -31.58 47.73
N ARG A 412 38.81 -31.63 48.24
CA ARG A 412 39.15 -32.50 49.35
C ARG A 412 38.59 -31.90 50.63
N ARG A 413 37.63 -32.60 51.24
CA ARG A 413 37.39 -32.56 52.69
C ARG A 413 38.20 -33.69 53.31
N GLY A 414 38.95 -33.37 54.37
CA GLY A 414 39.81 -34.29 55.11
C GLY A 414 41.22 -33.73 55.21
#